data_AF-A0A4P5Y1S6-F1
#
_entry.id   AF-A0A4P5Y1S6-F1
#
_cell.length_a   1.000
_cell.length_b   1.000
_cell.length_c   1.000
_cell.angle_alpha   90.00
_cell.angle_beta   90.00
_cell.angle_gamma   90.00
#
_symmetry.space_group_name_H-M   'P 1'
#
loop_
_entity.id
_entity.type
_entity.pdbx_description
1 polymer ?
#
loop_
_entity_poly.entity_id
_entity_poly.type
_entity_poly.pdbx_seq_one_letter_code
_entity_poly.pdbx_strand_id
1 'polypeptide(L)' 'MSKKPKTGRPAKPPGEKYATPARQLGRVSEEDWQTLQGAALSQGKSFTAWAVAVLLRAAKRLSK' A
#
# COMPACT_ATOMS: atom_id res chain seq x y z
N MET A 1 20.06 -26.23 19.15
CA MET A 1 18.95 -25.78 18.28
C MET A 1 18.98 -24.25 18.19
N SER A 2 19.62 -23.69 17.17
CA SER A 2 19.74 -22.22 17.00
C SER A 2 18.40 -21.64 16.51
N LYS A 3 17.85 -20.65 17.23
CA LYS A 3 16.60 -19.97 16.86
C LYS A 3 16.86 -19.12 15.61
N LYS A 4 16.23 -19.48 14.48
CA LYS A 4 16.22 -18.65 13.26
C LYS A 4 15.79 -17.21 13.62
N PRO A 5 16.44 -16.17 13.08
CA PRO A 5 15.98 -14.80 13.28
C PRO A 5 14.56 -14.68 12.75
N LYS A 6 13.64 -14.14 13.57
CA LYS A 6 12.27 -13.84 13.15
C LYS A 6 12.36 -12.78 12.05
N THR A 7 12.25 -13.21 10.80
CA THR A 7 12.07 -12.33 9.64
C THR A 7 10.77 -11.57 9.80
N GLY A 8 10.84 -10.27 10.06
CA GLY A 8 9.69 -9.40 10.21
C GLY A 8 10.06 -8.04 10.79
N ARG A 9 9.22 -7.03 10.53
CA ARG A 9 9.33 -5.72 11.19
C ARG A 9 9.14 -5.92 12.70
N PRO A 10 9.96 -5.32 13.57
CA PRO A 10 9.76 -5.39 15.01
C PRO A 10 8.35 -4.89 15.37
N ALA A 11 7.70 -5.60 16.30
CA ALA A 11 6.40 -5.19 16.81
C ALA A 11 6.53 -3.80 17.45
N LYS A 12 5.53 -2.95 17.23
CA LYS A 12 5.50 -1.63 17.86
C LYS A 12 5.33 -1.76 19.38
N PRO A 13 5.84 -0.80 20.16
CA PRO A 13 5.57 -0.70 21.59
C PRO A 13 4.05 -0.70 21.87
N PRO A 14 3.60 -1.34 22.96
CA PRO A 14 2.21 -1.25 23.40
C PRO A 14 1.81 0.22 23.57
N GLY A 15 0.79 0.68 22.82
CA GLY A 15 0.28 2.05 22.89
C GLY A 15 0.58 2.93 21.67
N GLU A 16 1.56 2.58 20.83
CA GLU A 16 1.81 3.30 19.58
C GLU A 16 0.81 2.92 18.49
N LYS A 17 -0.25 3.71 18.36
CA LYS A 17 -1.15 3.63 17.20
C LYS A 17 -0.51 4.34 16.01
N TYR A 18 -0.67 3.75 14.83
CA TYR A 18 -0.35 4.46 13.60
C TYR A 18 -1.46 5.47 13.30
N ALA A 19 -1.08 6.71 12.96
CA ALA A 19 -2.04 7.78 12.64
C ALA A 19 -2.84 7.49 11.35
N THR A 20 -2.22 6.82 10.38
CA THR A 20 -2.83 6.50 9.09
C THR A 20 -3.50 5.13 9.10
N PRO A 21 -4.74 5.01 8.59
CA PRO A 21 -5.46 3.74 8.55
C PRO A 21 -4.76 2.73 7.64
N ALA A 22 -4.95 1.45 7.93
CA ALA A 22 -4.53 0.40 7.01
C ALA A 22 -5.47 0.37 5.80
N ARG A 23 -4.93 0.55 4.61
CA ARG A 23 -5.62 0.50 3.31
C ARG A 23 -5.00 -0.60 2.43
N GLN A 24 -5.55 -0.80 1.23
CA GLN A 24 -5.07 -1.82 0.28
C GLN A 24 -3.62 -1.59 -0.19
N LEU A 25 -3.13 -0.34 -0.15
CA LEU A 25 -1.73 0.02 -0.44
C LEU A 25 -0.88 0.22 0.83
N GLY A 26 -1.33 -0.32 1.97
CA GLY A 26 -0.72 -0.06 3.26
C GLY A 26 -1.24 1.24 3.89
N ARG A 27 -0.38 1.98 4.57
CA ARG A 27 -0.77 3.18 5.32
C ARG A 27 -0.61 4.42 4.46
N VAL A 28 -1.73 4.87 3.92
CA VAL A 28 -1.84 6.04 3.03
C VAL A 28 -2.64 7.12 3.77
N SER A 29 -2.34 8.40 3.52
CA SER A 29 -3.11 9.51 4.07
C SER A 29 -4.56 9.46 3.57
N GLU A 30 -5.50 10.07 4.28
CA GLU A 30 -6.89 10.09 3.81
C GLU A 30 -7.03 10.86 2.51
N GLU A 31 -6.30 11.98 2.36
CA GLU A 31 -6.28 12.79 1.14
C GLU A 31 -5.81 11.97 -0.06
N ASP A 32 -4.63 11.35 0.04
CA ASP A 32 -4.10 10.49 -1.03
C ASP A 32 -5.06 9.33 -1.32
N TRP A 33 -5.64 8.73 -0.28
CA TRP A 33 -6.58 7.63 -0.44
C TRP A 33 -7.82 8.04 -1.26
N GLN A 34 -8.39 9.22 -0.97
CA GLN A 34 -9.51 9.78 -1.72
C GLN A 34 -9.13 10.11 -3.16
N THR A 35 -7.94 10.69 -3.39
CA THR A 35 -7.45 10.96 -4.75
C THR A 35 -7.31 9.67 -5.57
N LEU A 36 -6.72 8.62 -5.00
CA LEU A 36 -6.53 7.34 -5.69
C LEU A 36 -7.87 6.63 -5.96
N GLN A 37 -8.82 6.68 -5.01
CA GLN A 37 -10.17 6.15 -5.20
C GLN A 37 -10.93 6.90 -6.30
N GLY A 38 -10.87 8.23 -6.33
CA GLY A 38 -11.47 9.04 -7.38
C GLY A 38 -10.90 8.73 -8.76
N ALA A 39 -9.59 8.49 -8.87
CA ALA A 39 -8.93 8.11 -10.11
C ALA A 39 -9.35 6.70 -10.61
N ALA A 40 -9.59 5.75 -9.71
CA ALA A 40 -10.14 4.45 -10.08
C ALA A 40 -11.60 4.56 -10.54
N LEU A 41 -12.41 5.32 -9.80
CA LEU A 41 -13.83 5.53 -10.08
C LEU A 41 -14.06 6.23 -11.43
N SER A 42 -13.28 7.27 -11.75
CA SER A 42 -13.39 7.99 -13.03
C SER A 42 -13.08 7.12 -14.25
N GLN A 43 -12.37 6.01 -14.06
CA GLN A 43 -12.10 5.01 -15.10
C GLN A 43 -13.10 3.84 -15.10
N GLY A 44 -14.11 3.86 -14.23
CA GLY A 44 -15.09 2.77 -14.09
C GLY A 44 -14.48 1.45 -13.63
N LYS A 45 -13.36 1.49 -12.90
CA LYS A 45 -12.61 0.29 -12.47
C LYS A 45 -12.65 0.16 -10.95
N SER A 46 -12.52 -1.08 -10.47
CA SER A 46 -12.20 -1.29 -9.06
C SER A 46 -10.81 -0.72 -8.74
N PHE A 47 -10.63 -0.22 -7.52
CA PHE A 47 -9.36 0.34 -7.06
C PHE A 47 -8.18 -0.58 -7.35
N THR A 48 -8.29 -1.86 -7.00
CA THR A 48 -7.21 -2.84 -7.19
C THR A 48 -6.87 -3.04 -8.66
N ALA A 49 -7.87 -3.19 -9.54
CA ALA A 49 -7.63 -3.38 -10.97
C ALA A 49 -6.96 -2.16 -11.61
N TRP A 50 -7.38 -0.96 -11.20
CA TRP A 50 -6.75 0.29 -11.60
C TRP A 50 -5.31 0.39 -11.09
N ALA A 51 -5.08 0.17 -9.78
CA ALA A 51 -3.78 0.31 -9.15
C ALA A 51 -2.74 -0.66 -9.72
N VAL A 52 -3.11 -1.94 -9.92
CA VAL A 52 -2.21 -2.95 -10.50
C VAL A 52 -1.71 -2.53 -11.89
N ALA A 53 -2.59 -2.02 -12.74
CA ALA A 53 -2.21 -1.57 -14.08
C ALA A 53 -1.21 -0.40 -14.03
N VAL A 54 -1.42 0.56 -13.13
CA VAL A 54 -0.53 1.71 -12.92
C VAL A 54 0.84 1.25 -12.41
N LEU A 55 0.86 0.40 -11.38
CA LEU A 55 2.08 -0.10 -10.76
C LEU A 55 2.91 -0.94 -11.74
N LEU A 56 2.29 -1.81 -12.53
CA LEU A 56 2.97 -2.59 -13.56
C LEU A 56 3.59 -1.68 -14.65
N ARG A 57 2.89 -0.62 -15.05
CA ARG A 57 3.42 0.34 -16.03
C ARG A 57 4.63 1.10 -15.47
N ALA A 58 4.57 1.50 -14.21
CA ALA A 58 5.69 2.15 -13.53
C ALA A 58 6.90 1.22 -13.39
N ALA A 59 6.69 -0.03 -12.95
CA ALA A 59 7.74 -1.02 -12.81
C ALA A 59 8.47 -1.28 -14.14
N LYS A 60 7.72 -1.46 -15.24
CA LYS A 60 8.29 -1.65 -16.59
C LYS A 60 9.14 -0.47 -17.07
N ARG A 61 8.83 0.76 -16.62
CA ARG A 61 9.59 1.96 -16.95
C ARG A 61 10.90 2.04 -16.16
N LEU A 62 10.90 1.58 -14.91
CA LEU A 62 12.08 1.58 -14.05
C LEU A 62 13.04 0.43 -14.35
N SER A 63 12.55 -0.67 -14.93
CA SER A 63 13.35 -1.84 -15.30
C SER A 63 14.02 -1.72 -16.68
N LYS A 64 13.97 -0.55 -17.31
CA LYS A 64 14.60 -0.23 -18.60
C LYS A 64 15.75 0.73 -18.36
#